data_AF-Q05ZS2-F1
#
_entry.id   AF-Q05ZS2-F1
#
_cell.length_a   1.000
_cell.length_b   1.000
_cell.length_c   1.000
_cell.angle_alpha   90.00
_cell.angle_beta   90.00
_cell.angle_gamma   90.00
#
_symmetry.space_group_name_H-M   'P 1'
#
loop_
_entity.id
_entity.type
_entity.pdbx_description
1 polymer ?
#
loop_
_entity_poly.entity_id
_entity_poly.type
_entity_poly.pdbx_seq_one_letter_code
_entity_poly.pdbx_strand_id
1 'polypeptide(L)'
;MISVLIAGLIAATPVTSQDNNLLKSFCLTAFQAAMAQAGETPPPGMGEETCSCFLDEIAGGAGIDTARDTCKRRAAANYKSES
;
A
#
# COMPACT_ATOMS: atom_id res chain seq x y z
N MET A 1 5.45 -46.43 -0.24
CA MET A 1 5.62 -44.98 0.02
C MET A 1 5.60 -44.29 -1.32
N ILE A 2 4.52 -43.57 -1.66
CA ILE A 2 4.39 -42.86 -2.94
C ILE A 2 4.47 -41.37 -2.62
N SER A 3 5.61 -40.77 -2.91
CA SER A 3 5.85 -39.34 -2.78
C SER A 3 5.21 -38.64 -3.98
N VAL A 4 4.14 -37.88 -3.76
CA VAL A 4 3.54 -37.00 -4.76
C VAL A 4 4.13 -35.60 -4.55
N LEU A 5 5.07 -35.21 -5.43
CA LEU A 5 5.59 -33.85 -5.53
C LEU A 5 4.55 -33.00 -6.26
N ILE A 6 3.71 -32.28 -5.52
CA ILE A 6 2.80 -31.29 -6.10
C ILE A 6 3.62 -30.03 -6.39
N ALA A 7 4.17 -29.94 -7.60
CA ALA A 7 4.70 -28.71 -8.15
C ALA A 7 3.52 -27.79 -8.48
N GLY A 8 3.06 -27.02 -7.49
CA GLY A 8 2.05 -25.99 -7.66
C GLY A 8 2.60 -24.82 -8.46
N LEU A 9 2.29 -24.78 -9.75
CA LEU A 9 2.45 -23.60 -10.59
C LEU A 9 1.44 -22.55 -10.10
N ILE A 10 1.91 -21.59 -9.30
CA ILE A 10 1.13 -20.39 -8.97
C ILE A 10 1.09 -19.54 -10.24
N ALA A 11 0.01 -19.65 -11.00
CA ALA A 11 -0.23 -18.78 -12.14
C ALA A 11 -0.36 -17.34 -11.61
N ALA A 12 0.60 -16.49 -11.93
CA ALA A 12 0.53 -15.06 -11.61
C ALA A 12 -0.61 -14.45 -12.44
N THR A 13 -1.76 -14.20 -11.81
CA THR A 13 -2.82 -13.43 -12.44
C THR A 13 -2.39 -11.97 -12.54
N PRO A 14 -2.47 -11.34 -13.73
CA PRO A 14 -2.16 -9.92 -13.85
C PRO A 14 -3.16 -9.12 -13.01
N VAL A 15 -2.64 -8.29 -12.10
CA VAL A 15 -3.44 -7.29 -11.36
C VAL A 15 -4.04 -6.35 -12.40
N THR A 16 -5.37 -6.32 -12.49
CA THR A 16 -6.08 -5.45 -13.44
C THR A 16 -6.24 -4.06 -12.84
N SER A 17 -6.48 -3.04 -13.67
CA SER A 17 -6.72 -1.67 -13.19
C SER A 17 -7.94 -1.54 -12.25
N GLN A 18 -8.90 -2.48 -12.29
CA GLN A 18 -10.01 -2.54 -11.35
C GLN A 18 -9.55 -2.93 -9.95
N ASP A 19 -8.61 -3.87 -9.85
CA ASP A 19 -8.04 -4.35 -8.59
C ASP A 19 -7.25 -3.23 -7.88
N ASN A 20 -6.55 -2.38 -8.65
CA ASN A 20 -5.82 -1.24 -8.11
C ASN A 20 -6.72 -0.19 -7.45
N ASN A 21 -7.93 0.06 -7.98
CA ASN A 21 -8.87 1.01 -7.37
C ASN A 21 -9.44 0.47 -6.04
N LEU A 22 -9.74 -0.82 -5.99
CA LEU A 22 -10.16 -1.49 -4.76
C LEU A 22 -9.04 -1.48 -3.72
N LEU A 23 -7.82 -1.81 -4.13
CA LEU A 23 -6.68 -1.84 -3.22
C LEU A 23 -6.33 -0.43 -2.70
N LYS A 24 -6.49 0.59 -3.54
CA LYS A 24 -6.36 1.99 -3.14
C LYS A 24 -7.42 2.40 -2.12
N SER A 25 -8.69 2.00 -2.28
CA SER A 25 -9.74 2.34 -1.31
C SER A 25 -9.54 1.64 0.04
N PHE A 26 -9.08 0.40 0.04
CA PHE A 26 -8.67 -0.31 1.26
C PHE A 26 -7.50 0.39 1.95
N CYS A 27 -6.46 0.75 1.18
CA CYS A 27 -5.33 1.50 1.72
C CYS A 27 -5.79 2.83 2.35
N LEU A 28 -6.65 3.58 1.66
CA LEU A 28 -7.16 4.87 2.15
C LEU A 28 -7.96 4.70 3.45
N THR A 29 -8.74 3.63 3.55
CA THR A 29 -9.51 3.32 4.76
C THR A 29 -8.58 2.99 5.92
N ALA A 30 -7.57 2.15 5.69
CA ALA A 30 -6.56 1.81 6.70
C ALA A 30 -5.73 3.03 7.13
N PHE A 31 -5.37 3.90 6.18
CA PHE A 31 -4.68 5.15 6.44
C PHE A 31 -5.51 6.08 7.32
N GLN A 32 -6.78 6.32 6.98
CA GLN A 32 -7.68 7.16 7.77
C GLN A 32 -7.87 6.60 9.18
N ALA A 33 -8.02 5.28 9.32
CA ALA A 33 -8.08 4.63 10.63
C ALA A 33 -6.78 4.85 11.43
N ALA A 34 -5.61 4.75 10.78
CA ALA A 34 -4.31 4.98 11.38
C ALA A 34 -4.09 6.43 11.85
N MET A 35 -4.64 7.40 11.13
CA MET A 35 -4.60 8.81 11.54
C MET A 35 -5.57 9.07 12.70
N ALA A 36 -6.79 8.52 12.62
CA ALA A 36 -7.80 8.66 13.67
C ALA A 36 -7.35 8.05 15.02
N GLN A 37 -6.70 6.88 15.00
CA GLN A 37 -6.11 6.28 16.22
C GLN A 37 -4.97 7.15 16.79
N ALA A 38 -4.27 7.92 15.95
CA ALA A 38 -3.22 8.84 16.38
C ALA A 38 -3.79 10.19 16.86
N GLY A 39 -5.09 10.42 16.71
CA GLY A 39 -5.73 11.71 16.99
C GLY A 39 -5.35 12.79 15.98
N GLU A 40 -4.83 12.41 14.81
CA GLU A 40 -4.39 13.33 13.77
C GLU A 40 -5.43 13.41 12.65
N THR A 41 -5.58 14.60 12.07
CA THR A 41 -6.35 14.78 10.83
C THR A 41 -5.36 15.05 9.70
N PRO A 42 -5.21 14.14 8.72
CA PRO A 42 -4.29 14.32 7.61
C PRO A 42 -4.74 15.49 6.73
N PRO A 43 -3.81 16.29 6.16
CA PRO A 43 -4.16 17.30 5.18
C PRO A 43 -4.73 16.65 3.90
N PRO A 44 -5.53 17.41 3.12
CA PRO A 44 -6.12 16.90 1.88
C PRO A 44 -5.07 16.31 0.93
N GLY A 45 -5.38 15.15 0.34
CA GLY A 45 -4.51 14.48 -0.63
C GLY A 45 -3.39 13.62 -0.02
N MET A 46 -3.06 13.77 1.27
CA MET A 46 -1.99 12.98 1.90
C MET A 46 -2.28 11.48 1.83
N GLY A 47 -3.51 11.06 2.10
CA GLY A 47 -3.90 9.66 2.05
C GLY A 47 -3.80 9.09 0.63
N GLU A 48 -4.31 9.82 -0.36
CA GLU A 48 -4.32 9.40 -1.76
C GLU A 48 -2.91 9.24 -2.32
N GLU A 49 -2.03 10.20 -2.03
CA GLU A 49 -0.62 10.17 -2.44
C GLU A 49 0.15 9.04 -1.74
N THR A 50 -0.07 8.87 -0.43
CA THR A 50 0.58 7.80 0.34
C THR A 50 0.17 6.43 -0.16
N CYS A 51 -1.13 6.24 -0.47
CA CYS A 51 -1.64 4.99 -0.98
C CYS A 51 -1.25 4.71 -2.43
N SER A 52 -1.20 5.74 -3.28
CA SER A 52 -0.64 5.60 -4.63
C SER A 52 0.83 5.19 -4.57
N CYS A 53 1.64 5.86 -3.74
CA CYS A 53 3.04 5.46 -3.52
C CYS A 53 3.16 3.99 -3.08
N PHE A 54 2.33 3.54 -2.15
CA PHE A 54 2.39 2.17 -1.63
C PHE A 54 2.11 1.13 -2.72
N LEU A 55 1.09 1.39 -3.55
CA LEU A 55 0.76 0.52 -4.67
C LEU A 55 1.87 0.50 -5.73
N ASP A 56 2.50 1.65 -6.01
CA ASP A 56 3.61 1.76 -6.95
C ASP A 56 4.84 0.97 -6.47
N GLU A 57 5.17 1.05 -5.18
CA GLU A 57 6.28 0.28 -4.59
C GLU A 57 6.02 -1.23 -4.67
N ILE A 58 4.80 -1.69 -4.34
CA ILE A 58 4.43 -3.10 -4.46
C ILE A 58 4.46 -3.55 -5.92
N ALA A 59 3.93 -2.75 -6.85
CA ALA A 59 3.98 -3.03 -8.28
C ALA A 59 5.43 -3.09 -8.80
N GLY A 60 6.33 -2.29 -8.20
CA GLY A 60 7.77 -2.32 -8.42
C GLY A 60 8.49 -3.51 -7.78
N GLY A 61 7.79 -4.38 -7.06
CA GLY A 61 8.33 -5.58 -6.41
C GLY A 61 8.86 -5.37 -4.99
N ALA A 62 8.60 -4.21 -4.38
CA ALA A 62 8.97 -3.99 -2.98
C ALA A 62 8.12 -4.86 -2.04
N GLY A 63 8.72 -5.29 -0.93
CA GLY A 63 7.99 -5.91 0.17
C GLY A 63 7.06 -4.91 0.86
N ILE A 64 5.96 -5.40 1.44
CA ILE A 64 4.93 -4.57 2.10
C ILE A 64 5.54 -3.63 3.16
N ASP A 65 6.44 -4.14 4.00
CA ASP A 65 7.07 -3.33 5.04
C ASP A 65 7.94 -2.22 4.45
N THR A 66 8.72 -2.53 3.42
CA THR A 66 9.55 -1.55 2.71
C THR A 66 8.71 -0.49 2.02
N ALA A 67 7.66 -0.89 1.31
CA ALA A 67 6.72 0.02 0.65
C ALA A 67 6.08 0.98 1.65
N ARG A 68 5.59 0.46 2.78
CA ARG A 68 5.01 1.25 3.86
C ARG A 68 6.00 2.28 4.41
N ASP A 69 7.21 1.85 4.77
CA ASP A 69 8.18 2.74 5.41
C ASP A 69 8.73 3.79 4.43
N THR A 70 8.90 3.44 3.16
CA THR A 70 9.24 4.39 2.09
C THR A 70 8.15 5.44 1.91
N CYS A 71 6.89 5.02 1.76
CA CYS A 71 5.80 5.94 1.49
C CYS A 71 5.43 6.81 2.69
N LYS A 72 5.56 6.29 3.92
CA LYS A 72 5.44 7.11 5.14
C LYS A 72 6.50 8.21 5.20
N ARG A 73 7.76 7.90 4.89
CA ARG A 73 8.83 8.92 4.84
C ARG A 73 8.58 9.95 3.75
N ARG A 74 8.10 9.52 2.58
CA ARG A 74 7.73 10.42 1.48
C ARG A 74 6.61 11.37 1.88
N ALA A 75 5.54 10.84 2.48
CA ALA A 75 4.44 11.66 3.00
C ALA A 75 4.94 12.65 4.06
N ALA A 76 5.74 12.19 5.03
CA ALA A 76 6.32 13.07 6.02
C ALA A 76 7.20 14.17 5.39
N ALA A 77 7.94 13.90 4.31
CA ALA A 77 8.74 14.92 3.63
C ALA A 77 7.89 15.94 2.88
N ASN A 78 6.81 15.49 2.23
CA ASN A 78 5.95 16.34 1.41
C ASN A 78 4.96 17.19 2.22
N TYR A 79 4.59 16.73 3.42
CA TYR A 79 3.55 17.36 4.24
C TYR A 79 4.05 17.89 5.59
N LYS A 80 5.36 17.84 5.87
CA LYS A 80 5.98 18.46 7.07
C LYS A 80 5.91 20.00 7.10
N SER A 81 5.41 20.64 6.05
CA SER A 81 5.33 22.10 5.91
C SER A 81 3.95 22.70 6.26
N GLU A 82 3.00 21.91 6.76
CA GLU A 82 1.69 22.41 7.23
C GLU A 82 1.47 22.12 8.72
N SER A 83 2.39 22.63 9.56
CA SER A 83 2.23 22.70 11.02
C SER A 83 2.43 24.12 11.50
#